data_AF-A0A7V4IZX8-F1
#
_entry.id   AF-A0A7V4IZX8-F1
#
_cell.length_a   1.000
_cell.length_b   1.000
_cell.length_c   1.000
_cell.angle_alpha   90.00
_cell.angle_beta   90.00
_cell.angle_gamma   90.00
#
_symmetry.space_group_name_H-M   'P 1'
#
loop_
_entity.id
_entity.type
_entity.pdbx_description
1 polymer ?
#
loop_
_entity_poly.entity_id
_entity_poly.type
_entity_poly.pdbx_seq_one_letter_code
_entity_poly.pdbx_strand_id
1 'polypeptide(L)'
;MSKKERLKPQGSFFIYTSHEKDRRNIDQRLKRKLLFELHIIREFETKLLELKDLGLIHGPVHSSIGQEGVAVGIMAALNAEDIVSSTHRGHHHFLAK
;
A
#
# COMPACT_ATOMS: atom_id res chain seq x y z
N MET A 1 32.23 4.78 -30.64
CA MET A 1 31.25 3.73 -30.33
C MET A 1 31.19 3.54 -28.82
N SER A 2 30.02 3.60 -28.20
CA SER A 2 29.85 3.40 -26.75
C SER A 2 30.10 1.94 -26.36
N LYS A 3 30.88 1.73 -25.30
CA LYS A 3 31.24 0.39 -24.78
C LYS A 3 30.14 -0.07 -23.83
N LYS A 4 29.55 -1.24 -24.09
CA LYS A 4 28.54 -1.86 -23.24
C LYS A 4 29.20 -2.87 -22.31
N GLU A 5 29.03 -2.70 -20.99
CA GLU A 5 29.51 -3.63 -19.98
C GLU A 5 28.32 -4.19 -19.20
N ARG A 6 28.31 -5.51 -18.96
CA ARG A 6 27.26 -6.18 -18.19
C ARG A 6 27.71 -6.27 -16.74
N LEU A 7 27.04 -5.53 -15.86
CA LEU A 7 27.28 -5.62 -14.41
C LEU A 7 26.66 -6.91 -13.86
N LYS A 8 27.35 -7.55 -12.91
CA LYS A 8 26.74 -8.54 -12.02
C LYS A 8 26.11 -7.79 -10.85
N PRO A 9 24.86 -8.06 -10.50
CA PRO A 9 24.25 -7.38 -9.38
C PRO A 9 24.93 -7.80 -8.07
N GLN A 10 25.11 -6.85 -7.17
CA GLN A 10 25.90 -7.03 -5.93
C GLN A 10 25.13 -7.74 -4.81
N GLY A 11 23.82 -7.93 -4.95
CA GLY A 11 22.95 -8.52 -3.93
C GLY A 11 22.44 -9.92 -4.25
N SER A 12 21.92 -10.60 -3.23
CA SER A 12 21.16 -11.84 -3.38
C SER A 12 19.75 -11.54 -3.89
N PHE A 13 19.28 -12.35 -4.84
CA PHE A 13 17.91 -12.27 -5.36
C PHE A 13 17.12 -13.46 -4.87
N PHE A 14 15.93 -13.19 -4.34
CA PHE A 14 15.00 -14.20 -3.87
C PHE A 14 13.70 -14.09 -4.65
N ILE A 15 13.11 -15.23 -4.98
CA ILE A 15 11.74 -15.32 -5.46
C ILE A 15 10.89 -15.79 -4.29
N TYR A 16 9.91 -14.97 -3.93
CA TYR A 16 8.88 -15.36 -2.97
C TYR A 16 7.65 -15.84 -3.72
N THR A 17 7.19 -17.04 -3.39
CA THR A 17 5.94 -17.61 -3.92
C THR A 17 4.98 -17.76 -2.76
N SER A 18 3.80 -17.14 -2.86
CA SER A 18 2.73 -17.36 -1.90
C SER A 18 1.95 -18.61 -2.25
N HIS A 19 1.63 -19.40 -1.23
CA HIS A 19 0.80 -20.59 -1.30
C HIS A 19 -0.45 -20.42 -0.42
N GLU A 20 -1.47 -21.23 -0.69
CA GLU A 20 -2.73 -21.21 0.06
C GLU A 20 -2.53 -21.44 1.57
N LYS A 21 -1.53 -22.26 1.96
CA LYS A 21 -1.17 -22.47 3.36
C LYS A 21 -0.76 -21.17 4.06
N ASP A 22 -0.10 -20.25 3.36
CA ASP A 22 0.37 -18.99 3.94
C ASP A 22 -0.84 -18.13 4.31
N ARG A 23 -1.83 -18.05 3.41
CA ARG A 23 -3.11 -17.37 3.69
C ARG A 23 -3.90 -18.02 4.82
N ARG A 24 -3.93 -19.36 4.87
CA ARG A 24 -4.63 -20.09 5.94
C ARG A 24 -4.02 -19.80 7.31
N ASN A 25 -2.69 -19.70 7.37
CA ASN A 25 -1.93 -19.46 8.59
C ASN A 25 -1.98 -18.01 9.12
N ILE A 26 -2.52 -17.05 8.37
CA ILE A 26 -2.72 -15.69 8.89
C ILE A 26 -3.76 -15.73 10.01
N ASP A 27 -3.44 -15.12 11.15
CA ASP A 27 -4.34 -14.98 12.29
C ASP A 27 -5.70 -14.37 11.89
N GLN A 28 -6.79 -14.84 12.50
CA GLN A 28 -8.15 -14.41 12.14
C GLN A 28 -8.44 -12.96 12.50
N ARG A 29 -7.86 -12.45 13.60
CA ARG A 29 -8.00 -11.04 13.96
C ARG A 29 -7.23 -10.17 12.95
N LEU A 30 -6.03 -10.59 12.57
CA LEU A 30 -5.28 -9.92 11.52
C LEU A 30 -6.04 -9.91 10.18
N LYS A 31 -6.58 -11.04 9.71
CA LYS A 31 -7.40 -11.08 8.47
C LYS A 31 -8.54 -10.06 8.46
N ARG A 32 -9.28 -9.96 9.57
CA ARG A 32 -10.39 -9.01 9.70
C ARG A 32 -9.90 -7.56 9.69
N LYS A 33 -8.79 -7.27 10.37
CA LYS A 33 -8.14 -5.95 10.34
C LYS A 33 -7.76 -5.58 8.91
N LEU A 34 -7.00 -6.44 8.22
CA LEU A 34 -6.56 -6.17 6.84
C LEU A 34 -7.75 -5.97 5.89
N LEU A 35 -8.80 -6.80 6.01
CA LEU A 35 -10.00 -6.67 5.20
C LEU A 35 -10.70 -5.33 5.45
N PHE A 36 -10.87 -4.94 6.71
CA PHE A 36 -11.46 -3.65 7.07
C PHE A 36 -10.64 -2.49 6.50
N GLU A 37 -9.31 -2.53 6.66
CA GLU A 37 -8.43 -1.46 6.18
C GLU A 37 -8.45 -1.34 4.65
N LEU A 38 -8.49 -2.47 3.92
CA LEU A 38 -8.65 -2.46 2.47
C LEU A 38 -9.93 -1.72 2.04
N HIS A 39 -11.05 -1.99 2.73
CA HIS A 39 -12.32 -1.36 2.41
C HIS A 39 -12.37 0.11 2.82
N ILE A 40 -11.94 0.47 4.03
CA ILE A 40 -12.01 1.86 4.49
C ILE A 40 -11.13 2.78 3.63
N ILE A 41 -9.96 2.30 3.18
CA ILE A 41 -9.12 3.05 2.25
C ILE A 41 -9.83 3.23 0.91
N ARG A 42 -10.42 2.17 0.35
CA ARG A 42 -11.18 2.25 -0.91
C ARG A 42 -12.31 3.26 -0.81
N GLU A 43 -13.11 3.19 0.24
CA GLU A 43 -14.26 4.07 0.45
C GLU A 43 -13.82 5.52 0.64
N PHE A 44 -12.77 5.76 1.44
CA PHE A 44 -12.20 7.09 1.63
C PHE A 44 -11.72 7.70 0.30
N GLU A 45 -10.95 6.94 -0.46
CA GLU A 45 -10.41 7.40 -1.74
C GLU A 45 -11.51 7.67 -2.77
N THR A 46 -12.51 6.79 -2.85
CA THR A 46 -13.68 6.98 -3.71
C THR A 46 -14.42 8.25 -3.30
N LYS A 47 -14.61 8.45 -2.00
CA LYS A 47 -15.31 9.63 -1.48
C LYS A 47 -14.56 10.93 -1.78
N LEU A 48 -13.23 10.93 -1.70
CA LEU A 48 -12.43 12.09 -2.08
C LEU A 48 -12.62 12.44 -3.56
N LEU A 49 -12.68 11.45 -4.45
CA LEU A 49 -12.93 11.71 -5.87
C LEU A 49 -14.34 12.27 -6.09
N GLU A 50 -15.36 11.70 -5.45
CA GLU A 50 -16.72 12.24 -5.51
C GLU A 50 -16.80 13.70 -5.05
N LEU A 51 -16.21 14.02 -3.90
CA LEU A 51 -16.23 15.38 -3.35
C LEU A 51 -15.44 16.36 -4.22
N LYS A 52 -14.35 15.90 -4.86
CA LYS A 52 -13.62 16.69 -5.84
C LYS A 52 -14.49 16.99 -7.07
N ASP A 53 -15.21 16.01 -7.58
CA ASP A 53 -16.09 16.19 -8.74
C ASP A 53 -17.25 17.14 -8.43
N LEU A 54 -17.68 17.22 -7.16
CA LEU A 54 -18.64 18.21 -6.67
C LEU A 54 -18.03 19.60 -6.42
N GLY A 55 -16.72 19.79 -6.65
CA GLY A 55 -16.02 21.05 -6.38
C GLY A 55 -15.84 21.37 -4.90
N LEU A 56 -16.02 20.38 -4.00
CA LEU A 56 -15.91 20.55 -2.55
C LEU A 56 -14.47 20.36 -2.03
N ILE A 57 -13.58 19.82 -2.87
CA ILE A 57 -12.15 19.71 -2.57
C ILE A 57 -11.37 20.60 -3.52
N HIS A 58 -10.57 21.49 -2.95
CA HIS A 58 -9.73 22.41 -3.70
C HIS A 58 -8.35 21.80 -3.95
N GLY A 59 -7.87 21.88 -5.18
CA GLY A 59 -6.56 21.36 -5.58
C GLY A 59 -6.57 19.91 -6.07
N PRO A 60 -5.38 19.34 -6.34
CA PRO A 60 -5.27 17.99 -6.87
C PRO A 60 -5.52 16.93 -5.79
N VAL A 61 -6.42 15.99 -6.08
CA VAL A 61 -6.52 14.71 -5.34
C VAL A 61 -5.74 13.67 -6.11
N HIS A 62 -4.72 13.10 -5.48
CA HIS A 62 -3.91 12.03 -6.04
C HIS A 62 -4.30 10.70 -5.41
N SER A 63 -5.27 10.03 -6.04
CA SER A 63 -5.84 8.83 -5.43
C SER A 63 -4.88 7.63 -5.41
N SER A 64 -4.98 6.80 -4.37
CA SER A 64 -4.25 5.53 -4.23
C SER A 64 -5.14 4.29 -4.47
N ILE A 65 -6.29 4.45 -5.15
CA ILE A 65 -7.16 3.32 -5.50
C ILE A 65 -6.38 2.23 -6.25
N GLY A 66 -6.54 0.98 -5.82
CA GLY A 66 -5.83 -0.18 -6.34
C GLY A 66 -4.49 -0.46 -5.67
N GLN A 67 -4.04 0.42 -4.75
CA GLN A 67 -2.80 0.27 -4.00
C GLN A 67 -3.04 0.00 -2.51
N GLU A 68 -4.26 -0.36 -2.12
CA GLU A 68 -4.64 -0.57 -0.71
C GLU A 68 -3.89 -1.75 -0.10
N GLY A 69 -3.69 -2.83 -0.86
CA GLY A 69 -2.96 -4.01 -0.39
C GLY A 69 -1.51 -3.73 -0.04
N VAL A 70 -0.87 -2.76 -0.72
CA VAL A 70 0.50 -2.34 -0.40
C VAL A 70 0.53 -1.65 0.95
N ALA A 71 -0.35 -0.68 1.18
CA ALA A 71 -0.41 0.07 2.43
C ALA A 71 -0.79 -0.84 3.61
N VAL A 72 -1.86 -1.61 3.48
CA VAL A 72 -2.34 -2.51 4.53
C VAL A 72 -1.32 -3.61 4.85
N GLY A 73 -0.69 -4.17 3.82
CA GLY A 73 0.34 -5.20 4.00
C GLY A 73 1.58 -4.68 4.73
N ILE A 74 2.11 -3.52 4.33
CA ILE A 74 3.32 -2.98 4.97
C ILE A 74 3.04 -2.48 6.39
N MET A 75 1.93 -1.75 6.62
CA MET A 75 1.63 -1.20 7.94
C MET A 75 1.36 -2.28 8.98
N ALA A 76 0.79 -3.42 8.57
CA ALA A 76 0.59 -4.57 9.45
C ALA A 76 1.91 -5.19 9.95
N ALA A 77 3.03 -4.94 9.29
CA ALA A 77 4.35 -5.41 9.69
C ALA A 77 5.14 -4.38 10.52
N LEU A 78 4.62 -3.16 10.69
CA LEU A 78 5.26 -2.09 11.46
C LEU A 78 4.68 -1.99 12.87
N ASN A 79 5.47 -1.43 13.78
CA ASN A 79 5.08 -1.07 15.14
C ASN A 79 4.78 0.43 15.26
N ALA A 80 4.26 0.86 16.41
CA ALA A 80 3.84 2.24 16.63
C ALA A 80 5.00 3.26 16.53
N GLU A 81 6.21 2.81 16.84
CA GLU A 81 7.43 3.62 16.84
C GLU A 81 8.05 3.78 15.44
N ASP A 82 7.64 2.95 14.47
CA ASP A 82 8.17 3.01 13.11
C ASP A 82 7.66 4.25 12.37
N ILE A 83 8.62 5.04 11.86
CA ILE A 83 8.35 6.26 11.10
C ILE A 83 8.01 5.92 9.66
N VAL A 84 6.88 6.43 9.19
CA VAL A 84 6.42 6.29 7.80
C VAL A 84 6.49 7.65 7.10
N SER A 85 7.11 7.68 5.93
CA SER A 85 7.09 8.84 5.04
C SER A 85 6.43 8.48 3.71
N SER A 86 5.63 9.40 3.19
CA SER A 86 4.86 9.23 1.95
C SER A 86 5.04 10.42 1.03
N THR A 87 4.77 10.22 -0.26
CA THR A 87 4.70 11.31 -1.25
C THR A 87 3.26 11.79 -1.41
N HIS A 88 2.91 12.34 -2.58
CA HIS A 88 1.62 12.94 -2.88
C HIS A 88 0.42 11.96 -2.88
N ARG A 89 0.63 10.63 -2.76
CA ARG A 89 -0.42 9.60 -2.67
C ARG A 89 -0.49 8.94 -1.29
N GLY A 90 -0.23 9.69 -0.22
CA GLY A 90 0.01 9.13 1.11
C GLY A 90 -1.24 8.73 1.93
N HIS A 91 -2.45 8.98 1.45
CA HIS A 91 -3.67 8.78 2.27
C HIS A 91 -3.82 7.34 2.76
N HIS A 92 -3.62 6.36 1.89
CA HIS A 92 -3.71 4.94 2.26
C HIS A 92 -2.69 4.53 3.34
N HIS A 93 -1.52 5.15 3.39
CA HIS A 93 -0.52 4.90 4.42
C HIS A 93 -0.95 5.49 5.76
N PHE A 94 -1.53 6.70 5.74
CA PHE A 94 -2.08 7.33 6.93
C PHE A 94 -3.26 6.53 7.52
N LEU A 95 -4.17 6.04 6.68
CA LEU A 95 -5.33 5.28 7.12
C LEU A 95 -5.00 3.87 7.63
N ALA A 96 -3.91 3.27 7.14
CA ALA A 96 -3.50 1.92 7.51
C ALA A 96 -2.55 1.86 8.72
N LYS A 97 -2.04 3.01 9.18
CA LYS A 97 -1.08 3.09 10.29
C LYS A 97 -1.80 3.23 11.63
#